data_AF-A0AAP2CFU7-F1
#
_entry.id   AF-A0AAP2CFU7-F1
#
_cell.length_a   1.000
_cell.length_b   1.000
_cell.length_c   1.000
_cell.angle_alpha   90.00
_cell.angle_beta   90.00
_cell.angle_gamma   90.00
#
_symmetry.space_group_name_H-M   'P 1'
#
loop_
_entity.id
_entity.type
_entity.pdbx_description
1 polymer ?
#
loop_
_entity_poly.entity_id
_entity_poly.type
_entity_poly.pdbx_seq_one_letter_code
_entity_poly.pdbx_strand_id
1 'polypeptide(L)'
;MKKLKLKIVNIKSFPVIGLATKCVSHDVDSDFFENCDEIWKKFVTGGYSEAIPNKVNDNIIAAYFNFEGDSTKPFEFLVGCQVTHVDEIPEGMQTFEMDHGPYLKVRSHEKIPECHSAAWKEIWESDIDRKYSTDFEVYSSEIQDWRNAEMDIYIGIEGKLDSLEKLPEHIEVSIEAHE
;
A
#
# COMPACT_ATOMS: atom_id res chain seq x y z
N MET A 1 -8.38 16.74 -17.63
CA MET A 1 -8.18 15.94 -16.40
C MET A 1 -6.77 15.40 -16.43
N LYS A 2 -6.00 15.54 -15.35
CA LYS A 2 -4.69 14.88 -15.25
C LYS A 2 -4.97 13.40 -14.97
N LYS A 3 -4.43 12.50 -15.81
CA LYS A 3 -4.62 11.04 -15.70
C LYS A 3 -3.54 10.46 -14.79
N LEU A 4 -3.87 9.50 -13.91
CA LEU A 4 -2.90 8.79 -13.05
C LEU A 4 -1.64 8.36 -13.81
N LYS A 5 -0.47 8.51 -13.17
CA LYS A 5 0.77 7.92 -13.68
C LYS A 5 0.81 6.47 -13.23
N LEU A 6 0.68 5.58 -14.20
CA LEU A 6 0.61 4.15 -13.98
C LEU A 6 1.88 3.48 -14.49
N LYS A 7 2.49 2.65 -13.65
CA LYS A 7 3.66 1.85 -13.99
C LYS A 7 3.51 0.46 -13.40
N ILE A 8 3.73 -0.58 -14.20
CA ILE A 8 3.78 -1.94 -13.66
C ILE A 8 5.18 -2.19 -13.11
N VAL A 9 5.23 -2.76 -11.92
CA VAL A 9 6.45 -3.13 -11.22
C VAL A 9 6.31 -4.54 -10.69
N ASN A 10 7.42 -5.28 -10.60
CA ASN A 10 7.43 -6.58 -9.95
C ASN A 10 8.01 -6.43 -8.54
N ILE A 11 7.20 -6.75 -7.53
CA ILE A 11 7.57 -6.68 -6.12
C ILE A 11 8.07 -8.06 -5.67
N LYS A 12 9.18 -8.07 -4.92
CA LYS A 12 9.68 -9.27 -4.24
C LYS A 12 8.96 -9.40 -2.89
N SER A 13 8.84 -10.63 -2.40
CA SER A 13 8.35 -10.90 -1.05
C SER A 13 9.23 -10.21 -0.02
N PHE A 14 8.62 -9.61 1.00
CA PHE A 14 9.34 -9.09 2.16
C PHE A 14 8.45 -9.04 3.40
N PRO A 15 9.02 -9.21 4.61
CA PRO A 15 8.27 -9.10 5.84
C PRO A 15 8.05 -7.64 6.24
N VAL A 16 6.88 -7.39 6.81
CA VAL A 16 6.46 -6.14 7.43
C VAL A 16 6.07 -6.44 8.88
N ILE A 17 6.45 -5.57 9.80
CA ILE A 17 5.99 -5.61 11.20
C ILE A 17 5.23 -4.32 11.49
N GLY A 18 4.09 -4.41 12.18
CA GLY A 18 3.26 -3.24 12.45
C GLY A 18 2.03 -3.52 13.30
N LEU A 19 1.18 -2.50 13.40
CA LEU A 19 -0.14 -2.62 14.02
C LEU A 19 -1.16 -2.99 12.95
N ALA A 20 -2.01 -3.97 13.25
CA ALA A 20 -3.06 -4.41 12.34
C ALA A 20 -4.45 -4.27 12.95
N THR A 21 -5.45 -4.10 12.10
CA THR A 21 -6.87 -4.15 12.44
C THR A 21 -7.65 -4.85 11.32
N LYS A 22 -8.85 -5.32 11.67
CA LYS A 22 -9.81 -5.80 10.67
C LYS A 22 -10.70 -4.64 10.22
N CYS A 23 -10.99 -4.62 8.94
CA CYS A 23 -11.90 -3.67 8.32
C CYS A 23 -12.96 -4.42 7.52
N VAL A 24 -14.18 -3.88 7.42
CA VAL A 24 -15.30 -4.59 6.78
C VAL A 24 -15.50 -4.23 5.31
N SER A 25 -15.43 -2.95 4.94
CA SER A 25 -15.52 -2.48 3.54
C SER A 25 -15.17 -1.00 3.48
N HIS A 26 -15.08 -0.40 2.29
CA HIS A 26 -14.90 1.06 2.14
C HIS A 26 -16.22 1.84 2.11
N ASP A 27 -17.34 1.23 2.52
CA ASP A 27 -18.66 1.85 2.46
C ASP A 27 -18.86 2.91 3.54
N VAL A 28 -19.76 3.86 3.28
CA VAL A 28 -20.03 5.02 4.16
C VAL A 28 -20.54 4.61 5.57
N ASP A 29 -21.12 3.41 5.68
CA ASP A 29 -21.62 2.83 6.94
C ASP A 29 -20.62 1.87 7.60
N SER A 30 -19.39 1.78 7.07
CA SER A 30 -18.33 0.92 7.61
C SER A 30 -17.46 1.64 8.64
N ASP A 31 -16.79 0.86 9.47
CA ASP A 31 -15.76 1.31 10.42
C ASP A 31 -14.39 1.51 9.75
N PHE A 32 -14.27 1.34 8.43
CA PHE A 32 -12.98 1.32 7.74
C PHE A 32 -12.18 2.60 7.91
N PHE A 33 -12.78 3.75 7.60
CA PHE A 33 -12.07 5.03 7.67
C PHE A 33 -11.63 5.35 9.10
N GLU A 34 -12.47 5.05 10.08
CA GLU A 34 -12.18 5.27 11.50
C GLU A 34 -11.07 4.32 11.97
N ASN A 35 -11.19 3.02 11.71
CA ASN A 35 -10.21 2.01 12.11
C ASN A 35 -8.83 2.25 11.47
N CYS A 36 -8.80 2.60 10.18
CA CYS A 36 -7.54 2.88 9.48
C CYS A 36 -6.85 4.14 10.02
N ASP A 37 -7.62 5.21 10.23
CA ASP A 37 -7.10 6.46 10.79
C ASP A 37 -6.63 6.29 12.25
N GLU A 38 -7.36 5.50 13.06
CA GLU A 38 -6.97 5.19 14.43
C GLU A 38 -5.65 4.41 14.48
N ILE A 39 -5.54 3.32 13.73
CA ILE A 39 -4.30 2.51 13.70
C ILE A 39 -3.14 3.33 13.14
N TRP A 40 -3.37 4.12 12.10
CA TRP A 40 -2.36 5.03 11.55
C TRP A 40 -1.86 6.00 12.61
N LYS A 41 -2.76 6.77 13.24
CA LYS A 41 -2.43 7.74 14.30
C LYS A 41 -1.70 7.07 15.46
N LYS A 42 -2.18 5.91 15.89
CA LYS A 42 -1.56 5.13 16.96
C LYS A 42 -0.15 4.72 16.60
N PHE A 43 0.08 4.22 15.38
CA PHE A 43 1.41 3.82 14.92
C PHE A 43 2.38 5.01 14.90
N VAL A 44 1.99 6.13 14.25
CA VAL A 44 2.88 7.28 14.03
C VAL A 44 3.14 8.12 15.28
N THR A 45 2.25 8.09 16.27
CA THR A 45 2.43 8.86 17.53
C THR A 45 2.86 8.01 18.72
N GLY A 46 2.70 6.69 18.63
CA GLY A 46 2.87 5.76 19.75
C GLY A 46 4.28 5.19 19.93
N GLY A 47 5.26 5.62 19.12
CA GLY A 47 6.63 5.10 19.20
C GLY A 47 6.80 3.67 18.67
N TYR A 48 5.83 3.18 17.89
CA TYR A 48 5.82 1.81 17.39
C TYR A 48 6.91 1.58 16.34
N SER A 49 7.15 2.55 15.45
CA SER A 49 8.22 2.44 14.42
C SER A 49 9.60 2.24 15.06
N GLU A 50 9.89 2.96 16.15
CA GLU A 50 11.18 2.90 16.85
C GLU A 50 11.40 1.56 17.56
N ALA A 51 10.32 0.89 17.95
CA ALA A 51 10.38 -0.42 18.59
C ALA A 51 10.57 -1.58 17.60
N ILE A 52 10.39 -1.36 16.28
CA ILE A 52 10.56 -2.40 15.27
C ILE A 52 12.05 -2.67 15.03
N PRO A 53 12.54 -3.90 15.26
CA PRO A 53 13.93 -4.27 14.97
C PRO A 53 14.16 -4.48 13.47
N ASN A 54 15.42 -4.47 13.05
CA ASN A 54 15.84 -4.92 11.71
C ASN A 54 15.17 -4.20 10.52
N LYS A 55 14.67 -2.97 10.73
CA LYS A 55 14.06 -2.14 9.69
C LYS A 55 15.03 -1.93 8.52
N VAL A 56 14.50 -2.06 7.30
CA VAL A 56 15.25 -1.72 6.08
C VAL A 56 15.48 -0.21 6.00
N ASN A 57 14.48 0.56 6.40
CA ASN A 57 14.47 2.02 6.49
C ASN A 57 13.30 2.47 7.37
N ASP A 58 13.14 3.78 7.56
CA ASP A 58 12.05 4.36 8.36
C ASP A 58 10.78 4.65 7.53
N ASN A 59 10.67 4.12 6.31
CA ASN A 59 9.43 4.28 5.54
C ASN A 59 8.29 3.53 6.23
N ILE A 60 7.10 4.13 6.15
CA ILE A 60 5.88 3.52 6.66
C ILE A 60 5.13 2.88 5.50
N ILE A 61 4.69 1.65 5.72
CA ILE A 61 3.85 0.89 4.82
C ILE A 61 2.45 0.81 5.42
N ALA A 62 1.44 1.19 4.64
CA ALA A 62 0.05 0.87 4.93
C ALA A 62 -0.41 -0.22 3.95
N ALA A 63 -0.66 -1.43 4.45
CA ALA A 63 -0.98 -2.60 3.65
C ALA A 63 -2.43 -3.02 3.88
N TYR A 64 -3.11 -3.36 2.80
CA TYR A 64 -4.46 -3.91 2.72
C TYR A 64 -4.32 -5.35 2.22
N PHE A 65 -4.70 -6.34 3.02
CA PHE A 65 -4.41 -7.76 2.74
C PHE A 65 -5.49 -8.66 3.33
N ASN A 66 -5.40 -9.98 3.11
CA ASN A 66 -6.38 -10.96 3.59
C ASN A 66 -7.82 -10.62 3.18
N PHE A 67 -8.03 -10.16 1.94
CA PHE A 67 -9.37 -9.86 1.44
C PHE A 67 -10.24 -11.13 1.38
N GLU A 68 -11.46 -11.06 1.92
CA GLU A 68 -12.48 -12.10 1.81
C GLU A 68 -13.25 -12.05 0.48
N GLY A 69 -12.62 -11.52 -0.56
CA GLY A 69 -13.18 -11.30 -1.90
C GLY A 69 -12.66 -9.99 -2.49
N ASP A 70 -13.57 -9.06 -2.78
CA ASP A 70 -13.22 -7.73 -3.29
C ASP A 70 -13.18 -6.68 -2.15
N SER A 71 -13.02 -5.40 -2.50
CA SER A 71 -12.95 -4.29 -1.53
C SER A 71 -14.26 -3.95 -0.82
N THR A 72 -15.37 -4.65 -1.13
CA THR A 72 -16.67 -4.53 -0.43
C THR A 72 -16.82 -5.53 0.71
N LYS A 73 -15.86 -6.46 0.86
CA LYS A 73 -15.84 -7.49 1.90
C LYS A 73 -14.71 -7.26 2.89
N PRO A 74 -14.72 -7.97 4.04
CA PRO A 74 -13.69 -7.79 5.05
C PRO A 74 -12.27 -8.02 4.52
N PHE A 75 -11.33 -7.25 5.06
CA PHE A 75 -9.90 -7.37 4.84
C PHE A 75 -9.15 -6.91 6.10
N GLU A 76 -7.85 -7.13 6.14
CA GLU A 76 -6.97 -6.63 7.18
C GLU A 76 -6.18 -5.43 6.70
N PHE A 77 -6.01 -4.47 7.60
CA PHE A 77 -5.22 -3.27 7.38
C PHE A 77 -4.07 -3.24 8.38
N LEU A 78 -2.84 -3.07 7.90
CA LEU A 78 -1.64 -2.99 8.72
C LEU A 78 -0.86 -1.70 8.42
N VAL A 79 -0.45 -0.99 9.46
CA VAL A 79 0.51 0.11 9.37
C VAL A 79 1.81 -0.31 10.05
N GLY A 80 2.90 -0.30 9.32
CA GLY A 80 4.16 -0.90 9.77
C GLY A 80 5.38 -0.49 8.97
N CYS A 81 6.50 -1.16 9.22
CA CYS A 81 7.76 -0.97 8.50
C CYS A 81 8.25 -2.29 7.90
N GLN A 82 8.87 -2.20 6.73
CA GLN A 82 9.58 -3.33 6.14
C GLN A 82 10.80 -3.68 7.00
N VAL A 83 10.97 -4.97 7.29
CA VAL A 83 12.14 -5.50 7.99
C VAL A 83 12.94 -6.43 7.08
N THR A 84 14.21 -6.62 7.37
CA THR A 84 15.07 -7.55 6.61
C THR A 84 14.73 -9.01 6.90
N HIS A 85 14.27 -9.31 8.13
CA HIS A 85 13.85 -10.62 8.63
C HIS A 85 13.08 -10.44 9.94
N VAL A 86 12.29 -11.45 10.33
CA VAL A 86 11.48 -11.45 11.56
C VAL A 86 12.09 -12.42 12.57
N ASP A 87 12.78 -11.88 13.57
CA ASP A 87 13.27 -12.66 14.72
C ASP A 87 12.38 -12.50 15.96
N GLU A 88 11.89 -11.28 16.17
CA GLU A 88 11.06 -10.88 17.30
C GLU A 88 9.97 -9.92 16.80
N ILE A 89 8.77 -10.11 17.31
CA ILE A 89 7.63 -9.22 17.06
C ILE A 89 7.39 -8.45 18.36
N PRO A 90 7.56 -7.11 18.38
CA PRO A 90 7.30 -6.31 19.57
C PRO A 90 5.87 -6.49 20.10
N GLU A 91 5.70 -6.30 21.40
CA GLU A 91 4.39 -6.47 22.06
C GLU A 91 3.31 -5.59 21.41
N GLY A 92 2.16 -6.21 21.12
CA GLY A 92 1.02 -5.53 20.50
C GLY A 92 1.15 -5.31 18.98
N MET A 93 2.23 -5.78 18.35
CA MET A 93 2.39 -5.78 16.90
C MET A 93 2.12 -7.16 16.30
N GLN A 94 1.99 -7.18 14.98
CA GLN A 94 1.88 -8.37 14.15
C GLN A 94 2.85 -8.28 12.99
N THR A 95 3.06 -9.40 12.30
CA THR A 95 3.83 -9.44 11.06
C THR A 95 2.97 -9.89 9.89
N PHE A 96 3.29 -9.37 8.72
CA PHE A 96 2.69 -9.72 7.45
C PHE A 96 3.80 -9.91 6.42
N GLU A 97 3.73 -10.97 5.63
CA GLU A 97 4.64 -11.19 4.51
C GLU A 97 4.01 -10.61 3.24
N MET A 98 4.63 -9.59 2.66
CA MET A 98 4.18 -8.99 1.41
C MET A 98 4.23 -10.02 0.29
N ASP A 99 3.13 -10.15 -0.44
CA ASP A 99 3.09 -11.04 -1.60
C ASP A 99 4.08 -10.58 -2.69
N HIS A 100 4.79 -11.55 -3.28
CA HIS A 100 5.55 -11.28 -4.48
C HIS A 100 4.63 -11.28 -5.72
N GLY A 101 5.03 -10.52 -6.74
CA GLY A 101 4.36 -10.55 -8.03
C GLY A 101 4.24 -9.19 -8.69
N PRO A 102 3.41 -9.08 -9.74
CA PRO A 102 3.17 -7.83 -10.42
C PRO A 102 2.24 -6.93 -9.62
N TYR A 103 2.62 -5.66 -9.54
CA TYR A 103 1.84 -4.58 -8.96
C TYR A 103 1.72 -3.45 -9.96
N LEU A 104 0.57 -2.80 -10.00
CA LEU A 104 0.40 -1.51 -10.62
C LEU A 104 0.78 -0.43 -9.60
N LYS A 105 1.88 0.26 -9.86
CA LYS A 105 2.29 1.45 -9.13
C LYS A 105 1.52 2.65 -9.67
N VAL A 106 0.69 3.24 -8.82
CA VAL A 106 -0.06 4.46 -9.02
C VAL A 106 0.60 5.56 -8.21
N ARG A 107 1.04 6.63 -8.87
CA ARG A 107 1.58 7.81 -8.20
C ARG A 107 0.54 8.92 -8.17
N SER A 108 0.25 9.45 -6.99
CA SER A 108 -0.68 10.57 -6.83
C SER A 108 -0.16 11.82 -7.56
N HIS A 109 -1.07 12.59 -8.17
CA HIS A 109 -0.75 13.88 -8.81
C HIS A 109 -0.87 15.08 -7.88
N GLU A 110 -1.52 14.85 -6.75
CA GLU A 110 -1.81 15.84 -5.72
C GLU A 110 -1.17 15.38 -4.41
N LYS A 111 -1.28 16.23 -3.41
CA LYS A 111 -0.55 16.14 -2.14
C LYS A 111 -1.30 15.24 -1.17
N ILE A 112 -0.56 14.57 -0.28
CA ILE A 112 -1.07 13.46 0.56
C ILE A 112 -2.43 13.69 1.24
N PRO A 113 -2.75 14.82 1.89
CA PRO A 113 -4.07 14.93 2.52
C PRO A 113 -5.21 15.05 1.50
N GLU A 114 -5.00 15.74 0.37
CA GLU A 114 -6.04 15.93 -0.63
C GLU A 114 -6.12 14.79 -1.65
N CYS A 115 -5.01 14.07 -1.88
CA CYS A 115 -4.91 13.07 -2.94
C CYS A 115 -5.25 11.65 -2.51
N HIS A 116 -5.18 11.32 -1.21
CA HIS A 116 -5.35 9.95 -0.74
C HIS A 116 -6.71 9.39 -1.14
N SER A 117 -7.78 10.08 -0.72
CA SER A 117 -9.16 9.68 -1.06
C SER A 117 -9.47 9.83 -2.55
N ALA A 118 -8.89 10.81 -3.23
CA ALA A 118 -9.09 11.01 -4.67
C ALA A 118 -8.45 9.90 -5.51
N ALA A 119 -7.20 9.51 -5.18
CA ALA A 119 -6.48 8.44 -5.86
C ALA A 119 -7.14 7.09 -5.63
N TRP A 120 -7.53 6.78 -4.39
CA TRP A 120 -8.28 5.55 -4.10
C TRP A 120 -9.63 5.50 -4.78
N LYS A 121 -10.37 6.62 -4.80
CA LYS A 121 -11.61 6.72 -5.55
C LYS A 121 -11.41 6.42 -7.04
N GLU A 122 -10.39 7.00 -7.66
CA GLU A 122 -10.08 6.75 -9.06
C GLU A 122 -9.69 5.27 -9.29
N ILE A 123 -8.94 4.65 -8.38
CA ILE A 123 -8.60 3.22 -8.45
C ILE A 123 -9.86 2.35 -8.34
N TRP A 124 -10.77 2.66 -7.41
CA TRP A 124 -12.02 1.90 -7.23
C TRP A 124 -13.01 2.07 -8.39
N GLU A 125 -13.03 3.25 -9.02
CA GLU A 125 -13.86 3.54 -10.19
C GLU A 125 -13.23 3.08 -11.52
N SER A 126 -12.00 2.55 -11.48
CA SER A 126 -11.28 2.08 -12.67
C SER A 126 -11.57 0.62 -13.01
N ASP A 127 -11.26 0.24 -14.26
CA ASP A 127 -11.35 -1.14 -14.75
C ASP A 127 -10.07 -1.96 -14.44
N ILE A 128 -9.28 -1.58 -13.43
CA ILE A 128 -8.08 -2.34 -13.04
C ILE A 128 -8.50 -3.70 -12.50
N ASP A 129 -7.98 -4.78 -13.11
CA ASP A 129 -8.19 -6.16 -12.64
C ASP A 129 -7.32 -6.44 -11.40
N ARG A 130 -7.85 -6.03 -10.25
CA ARG A 130 -7.20 -6.19 -8.95
C ARG A 130 -7.18 -7.67 -8.56
N LYS A 131 -6.02 -8.11 -8.11
CA LYS A 131 -5.80 -9.45 -7.55
C LYS A 131 -6.48 -9.63 -6.19
N TYR A 132 -6.61 -8.55 -5.42
CA TYR A 132 -7.07 -8.58 -4.04
C TYR A 132 -6.27 -9.55 -3.15
N SER A 133 -4.96 -9.72 -3.40
CA SER A 133 -4.09 -10.42 -2.46
C SER A 133 -3.46 -9.44 -1.49
N THR A 134 -2.80 -8.40 -2.01
CA THR A 134 -2.31 -7.27 -1.22
C THR A 134 -2.26 -6.02 -2.07
N ASP A 135 -2.71 -4.91 -1.49
CA ASP A 135 -2.44 -3.56 -1.98
C ASP A 135 -1.70 -2.80 -0.87
N PHE A 136 -0.85 -1.85 -1.21
CA PHE A 136 -0.14 -1.10 -0.18
C PHE A 136 0.29 0.30 -0.61
N GLU A 137 0.52 1.15 0.37
CA GLU A 137 1.04 2.50 0.23
C GLU A 137 2.43 2.58 0.86
N VAL A 138 3.29 3.43 0.29
CA VAL A 138 4.61 3.71 0.87
C VAL A 138 4.72 5.20 1.15
N TYR A 139 4.98 5.51 2.43
CA TYR A 139 5.24 6.86 2.92
C TYR A 139 6.72 6.97 3.23
N SER A 140 7.44 7.67 2.36
CA SER A 140 8.88 7.85 2.51
C SER A 140 9.22 8.72 3.73
N SER A 141 10.17 8.27 4.55
CA SER A 141 10.70 9.06 5.67
C SER A 141 11.50 10.27 5.21
N GLU A 142 11.91 10.31 3.94
CA GLU A 142 12.62 11.44 3.33
C GLU A 142 11.70 12.63 3.02
N ILE A 143 10.37 12.44 3.13
CA ILE A 143 9.39 13.50 2.91
C ILE A 143 9.49 14.55 4.03
N GLN A 144 10.09 15.69 3.70
CA GLN A 144 10.20 16.82 4.63
C GLN A 144 8.93 17.67 4.69
N ASP A 145 8.14 17.67 3.61
CA ASP A 145 6.88 18.41 3.52
C ASP A 145 5.77 17.52 2.96
N TRP A 146 5.06 16.86 3.87
CA TRP A 146 3.95 15.95 3.55
C TRP A 146 2.80 16.64 2.82
N ARG A 147 2.65 17.97 2.97
CA ARG A 147 1.66 18.77 2.23
C ARG A 147 2.09 19.06 0.81
N ASN A 148 3.29 18.67 0.41
CA ASN A 148 3.82 18.80 -0.95
C ASN A 148 4.24 17.44 -1.53
N ALA A 149 4.06 16.35 -0.79
CA ALA A 149 4.54 15.03 -1.18
C ALA A 149 3.53 14.28 -2.06
N GLU A 150 4.07 13.51 -2.99
CA GLU A 150 3.34 12.49 -3.72
C GLU A 150 3.39 11.18 -2.93
N MET A 151 2.36 10.36 -3.05
CA MET A 151 2.29 9.02 -2.47
C MET A 151 2.32 7.97 -3.58
N ASP A 152 3.06 6.90 -3.34
CA ASP A 152 3.05 5.72 -4.18
C ASP A 152 2.08 4.68 -3.61
N ILE A 153 1.08 4.31 -4.40
CA ILE A 153 0.13 3.22 -4.13
C ILE A 153 0.49 2.06 -5.05
N TYR A 154 0.54 0.86 -4.52
CA TYR A 154 0.85 -0.38 -5.23
C TYR A 154 -0.37 -1.28 -5.16
N ILE A 155 -0.95 -1.55 -6.32
CA ILE A 155 -2.15 -2.37 -6.45
C ILE A 155 -1.76 -3.75 -7.00
N GLY A 156 -2.01 -4.81 -6.25
CA GLY A 156 -1.80 -6.18 -6.72
C GLY A 156 -2.71 -6.47 -7.89
N ILE A 157 -2.15 -6.94 -9.01
CA ILE A 157 -2.89 -7.21 -10.25
C ILE A 157 -2.65 -8.63 -10.73
N GLU A 158 -3.61 -9.17 -11.50
CA GLU A 158 -3.41 -10.46 -12.15
C GLU A 158 -2.76 -10.31 -13.53
N GLY A 159 -1.75 -11.14 -13.79
CA GLY A 159 -1.12 -11.21 -15.10
C GLY A 159 0.35 -11.60 -15.08
N LYS A 160 0.89 -11.90 -16.26
CA LYS A 160 2.33 -11.88 -16.51
C LYS A 160 2.71 -10.50 -17.03
N LEU A 161 3.86 -9.97 -16.62
CA LEU A 161 4.34 -8.63 -17.04
C LEU A 161 4.20 -8.42 -18.56
N ASP A 162 4.59 -9.43 -19.35
CA ASP A 162 4.53 -9.45 -20.82
C ASP A 162 3.11 -9.32 -21.43
N SER A 163 2.06 -9.70 -20.69
CA SER A 163 0.67 -9.54 -21.14
C SER A 163 0.13 -8.14 -20.90
N LEU A 164 0.70 -7.42 -19.94
CA LEU A 164 0.25 -6.10 -19.53
C LEU A 164 0.89 -4.97 -20.37
N GLU A 165 2.05 -5.22 -21.00
CA GLU A 165 2.70 -4.33 -21.98
C GLU A 165 1.86 -4.07 -23.25
N LYS A 166 0.82 -4.89 -23.50
CA LYS A 166 -0.02 -4.84 -24.70
C LYS A 166 -1.31 -4.05 -24.51
N LEU A 167 -1.57 -3.50 -23.32
CA LEU A 167 -2.77 -2.73 -23.03
C LEU A 167 -2.68 -1.35 -23.70
N PRO A 168 -3.62 -1.00 -24.60
CA PRO A 168 -3.65 0.32 -25.21
C PRO A 168 -4.17 1.36 -24.21
N GLU A 169 -3.50 2.51 -24.21
CA GLU A 169 -3.79 3.75 -23.48
C GLU A 169 -3.34 3.82 -22.01
N HIS A 170 -2.10 4.30 -21.86
CA HIS A 170 -1.51 5.01 -20.70
C HIS A 170 -0.99 4.15 -19.54
N ILE A 171 -0.08 3.24 -19.86
CA ILE A 171 0.89 2.71 -18.89
C ILE A 171 2.28 2.97 -19.48
N GLU A 172 3.02 3.95 -18.95
CA GLU A 172 4.44 4.13 -19.30
C GLU A 172 5.27 3.14 -18.50
N VAL A 173 5.56 2.00 -19.13
CA VAL A 173 6.46 0.97 -18.64
C VAL A 173 7.90 1.49 -18.72
N SER A 174 8.56 1.67 -17.57
CA SER A 174 10.01 1.88 -17.48
C SER A 174 10.62 0.81 -16.56
N ILE A 175 11.05 -0.29 -17.15
CA ILE A 175 11.78 -1.34 -16.43
C ILE A 175 13.20 -0.85 -16.23
N GLU A 176 13.62 -0.61 -14.99
CA GLU A 176 15.04 -0.61 -14.66
C GLU A 176 15.33 -1.89 -13.90
N ALA A 177 15.85 -2.87 -14.64
CA ALA A 177 16.57 -3.98 -14.06
C ALA A 177 17.97 -3.45 -13.71
N HIS A 178 18.29 -3.36 -12.43
CA HIS A 178 19.69 -3.29 -12.02
C HIS A 178 20.18 -4.72 -11.85
N GLU A 179 21.10 -5.11 -12.73
CA GLU A 179 22.01 -6.25 -12.53
C GLU A 179 22.86 -6.06 -11.27
#